data_AF-A0A848X3L4-F1
#
_entry.id   AF-A0A848X3L4-F1
#
_cell.length_a   1.000
_cell.length_b   1.000
_cell.length_c   1.000
_cell.angle_alpha   90.00
_cell.angle_beta   90.00
_cell.angle_gamma   90.00
#
_symmetry.space_group_name_H-M   'P 1'
#
loop_
_entity.id
_entity.type
_entity.pdbx_description
1 polymer ?
#
loop_
_entity_poly.entity_id
_entity_poly.type
_entity_poly.pdbx_seq_one_letter_code
_entity_poly.pdbx_strand_id
1 'polypeptide(L)'
;MKGAPPLAIALALSTWACGNDDPTGVVTPCADDVGRVSVTVGAGLQPVIDWEPDCAVALVLIEEDASDVWMVGTDSPGASDIGDPDLVNLILPPVTFGVVPDGVDEFQAPEPLQAGHTYEVVLWRSPPGSTADCMSIAFGGCLMAVHEFSR
;
A
#
# COMPACT_ATOMS: atom_id res chain seq x y z
N MET A 1 -63.88 8.72 27.37
CA MET A 1 -62.83 8.67 26.33
C MET A 1 -61.80 9.74 26.69
N LYS A 2 -60.62 9.35 27.18
CA LYS A 2 -59.56 10.26 27.65
C LYS A 2 -58.52 10.38 26.54
N GLY A 3 -58.30 11.60 26.04
CA GLY A 3 -57.33 11.89 24.99
C GLY A 3 -55.90 11.86 25.51
N ALA A 4 -54.99 11.27 24.73
CA ALA A 4 -53.55 11.28 24.98
C ALA A 4 -52.91 12.53 24.35
N PRO A 5 -51.88 13.12 24.97
CA PRO A 5 -51.16 14.27 24.41
C PRO A 5 -50.13 13.86 23.34
N PRO A 6 -49.79 14.75 22.39
CA PRO A 6 -48.82 14.47 21.35
C PRO A 6 -47.37 14.55 21.86
N LEU A 7 -46.57 13.57 21.46
CA LEU A 7 -45.14 13.45 21.73
C LEU A 7 -44.37 14.28 20.68
N ALA A 8 -43.67 15.33 21.12
CA ALA A 8 -42.79 16.12 20.26
C ALA A 8 -41.40 15.48 20.20
N ILE A 9 -40.97 15.10 19.00
CA ILE A 9 -39.62 14.58 18.72
C ILE A 9 -38.71 15.76 18.40
N ALA A 10 -37.72 16.00 19.26
CA ALA A 10 -36.66 16.97 19.00
C ALA A 10 -35.58 16.31 18.13
N LEU A 11 -35.44 16.75 16.87
CA LEU A 11 -34.30 16.39 16.02
C LEU A 11 -33.06 17.14 16.52
N ALA A 12 -32.12 16.41 17.12
CA ALA A 12 -30.78 16.91 17.37
C ALA A 12 -29.97 16.85 16.06
N LEU A 13 -29.72 18.02 15.45
CA LEU A 13 -28.79 18.16 14.35
C LEU A 13 -27.36 18.12 14.90
N SER A 14 -26.71 16.98 14.81
CA SER A 14 -25.26 16.85 15.03
C SER A 14 -24.53 17.47 13.84
N THR A 15 -23.98 18.67 14.02
CA THR A 15 -23.08 19.31 13.05
C THR A 15 -21.75 18.58 13.07
N TRP A 16 -21.50 17.78 12.03
CA TRP A 16 -20.18 17.25 11.75
C TRP A 16 -19.31 18.42 11.31
N ALA A 17 -18.45 18.90 12.20
CA ALA A 17 -17.34 19.74 11.83
C ALA A 17 -16.32 18.83 11.12
N CYS A 18 -16.24 18.92 9.80
CA CYS A 18 -15.13 18.35 9.06
C CYS A 18 -13.87 19.15 9.46
N GLY A 19 -13.12 18.64 10.44
CA GLY A 19 -11.74 19.06 10.62
C GLY A 19 -10.96 18.55 9.44
N ASN A 20 -10.44 19.44 8.59
CA ASN A 20 -9.40 19.11 7.63
C ASN A 20 -8.10 18.85 8.41
N ASP A 21 -8.04 17.74 9.12
CA ASP A 21 -6.78 17.17 9.57
C ASP A 21 -6.21 16.40 8.37
N ASP A 22 -5.82 17.12 7.31
CA ASP A 22 -4.93 16.55 6.30
C ASP A 22 -3.61 16.30 7.04
N PRO A 23 -3.20 15.04 7.26
CA PRO A 23 -1.89 14.79 7.80
C PRO A 23 -0.90 15.23 6.73
N THR A 24 -0.34 16.44 6.87
CA THR A 24 0.82 16.90 6.09
C THR A 24 2.09 16.17 6.57
N GLY A 25 1.96 14.89 6.95
CA GLY A 25 3.06 14.05 7.36
C GLY A 25 3.98 13.92 6.17
N VAL A 26 5.20 14.41 6.33
CA VAL A 26 6.25 14.20 5.34
C VAL A 26 6.44 12.69 5.23
N VAL A 27 6.00 12.13 4.10
CA VAL A 27 6.23 10.74 3.74
C VAL A 27 7.74 10.56 3.70
N THR A 28 8.26 9.69 4.56
CA THR A 28 9.71 9.43 4.64
C THR A 28 10.00 8.19 3.80
N PRO A 29 10.71 8.32 2.66
CA PRO A 29 11.09 7.17 1.86
C PRO A 29 11.95 6.20 2.66
N CYS A 30 11.86 4.91 2.35
CA CYS A 30 12.73 3.93 2.96
C CYS A 30 14.20 4.17 2.62
N ALA A 31 15.08 3.86 3.59
CA ALA A 31 16.53 3.78 3.40
C ALA A 31 16.89 2.55 2.56
N ASP A 32 18.13 2.08 2.61
CA ASP A 32 18.60 1.01 1.71
C ASP A 32 17.95 -0.36 1.99
N ASP A 33 17.52 -0.64 3.22
CA ASP A 33 16.85 -1.89 3.62
C ASP A 33 15.64 -1.62 4.55
N VAL A 34 14.58 -2.42 4.43
CA VAL A 34 13.54 -2.52 5.46
C VAL A 34 13.95 -3.60 6.45
N GLY A 35 13.90 -3.30 7.74
CA GLY A 35 14.41 -4.19 8.79
C GLY A 35 13.52 -5.41 9.04
N ARG A 36 12.22 -5.28 8.79
CA ARG A 36 11.25 -6.37 8.97
C ARG A 36 10.10 -6.20 7.99
N VAL A 37 9.72 -7.30 7.34
CA VAL A 37 8.44 -7.45 6.64
C VAL A 37 7.64 -8.52 7.36
N SER A 38 6.35 -8.29 7.52
CA SER A 38 5.40 -9.27 8.06
C SER A 38 4.14 -9.30 7.22
N VAL A 39 3.60 -10.50 7.03
CA VAL A 39 2.36 -10.70 6.29
C VAL A 39 1.37 -11.42 7.19
N THR A 40 0.23 -10.79 7.45
CA THR A 40 -0.87 -11.38 8.21
C THR A 40 -1.93 -11.87 7.24
N VAL A 41 -2.06 -13.19 7.11
CA VAL A 41 -3.13 -13.83 6.33
C VAL A 41 -4.32 -14.04 7.26
N GLY A 42 -5.35 -13.21 7.12
CA GLY A 42 -6.60 -13.36 7.87
C GLY A 42 -7.45 -14.53 7.37
N ALA A 43 -8.63 -14.72 7.96
CA ALA A 43 -9.62 -15.68 7.44
C ALA A 43 -10.17 -15.29 6.05
N GLY A 44 -9.92 -14.06 5.60
CA GLY A 44 -10.20 -13.59 4.24
C GLY A 44 -9.02 -13.82 3.30
N LEU A 45 -9.28 -13.78 1.99
CA LEU A 45 -8.27 -13.96 0.94
C LEU A 45 -7.41 -12.70 0.69
N GLN A 46 -7.30 -11.84 1.70
CA GLN A 46 -6.67 -10.54 1.61
C GLN A 46 -5.57 -10.45 2.68
N PRO A 47 -4.35 -10.92 2.37
CA PRO A 47 -3.19 -10.67 3.22
C PRO A 47 -3.02 -9.18 3.50
N VAL A 48 -2.64 -8.86 4.74
CA VAL A 48 -2.19 -7.53 5.14
C VAL A 48 -0.68 -7.57 5.28
N ILE A 49 -0.01 -6.72 4.52
CA ILE A 49 1.44 -6.59 4.43
C ILE A 49 1.84 -5.40 5.28
N ASP A 50 2.77 -5.61 6.20
CA ASP A 50 3.25 -4.58 7.12
C ASP A 50 4.78 -4.65 7.19
N TRP A 51 5.45 -3.52 7.35
CA TRP A 51 6.92 -3.48 7.42
C TRP A 51 7.44 -2.40 8.36
N GLU A 52 8.61 -2.67 8.95
CA GLU A 52 9.33 -1.75 9.82
C GLU A 52 10.71 -1.41 9.24
N PRO A 53 11.17 -0.14 9.32
CA PRO A 53 10.40 1.01 9.83
C PRO A 53 9.25 1.38 8.89
N ASP A 54 8.23 2.06 9.42
CA ASP A 54 7.10 2.61 8.66
C ASP A 54 7.58 3.73 7.72
N CYS A 55 8.17 3.32 6.62
CA CYS A 55 8.71 4.18 5.59
C CYS A 55 8.05 3.85 4.26
N ALA A 56 8.11 4.80 3.32
CA ALA A 56 7.41 4.65 2.07
C ALA A 56 8.23 3.97 0.99
N VAL A 57 7.55 3.11 0.23
CA VAL A 57 8.11 2.34 -0.89
C VAL A 57 7.43 2.78 -2.19
N ALA A 58 8.10 2.53 -3.32
CA ALA A 58 7.62 2.85 -4.65
C ALA A 58 6.80 1.72 -5.29
N LEU A 59 7.04 0.47 -4.90
CA LEU A 59 6.34 -0.69 -5.46
C LEU A 59 6.08 -1.71 -4.36
N VAL A 60 4.86 -2.26 -4.35
CA VAL A 60 4.52 -3.49 -3.65
C VAL A 60 4.06 -4.49 -4.70
N LEU A 61 4.73 -5.64 -4.70
CA LEU A 61 4.48 -6.73 -5.61
C LEU A 61 4.20 -8.00 -4.82
N ILE A 62 3.25 -8.80 -5.28
CA ILE A 62 3.12 -10.20 -4.86
C ILE A 62 3.39 -11.10 -6.06
N GLU A 63 4.30 -12.06 -5.87
CA GLU A 63 4.69 -13.03 -6.88
C GLU A 63 4.37 -14.46 -6.45
N GLU A 64 4.13 -15.32 -7.43
CA GLU A 64 4.14 -16.78 -7.32
C GLU A 64 5.08 -17.33 -8.38
N ASP A 65 6.12 -18.06 -7.99
CA ASP A 65 7.12 -18.61 -8.91
C ASP A 65 7.67 -17.57 -9.92
N ALA A 66 7.99 -16.36 -9.42
CA ALA A 66 8.41 -15.18 -10.20
C ALA A 66 7.38 -14.66 -11.23
N SER A 67 6.10 -14.99 -11.06
CA SER A 67 4.99 -14.41 -11.81
C SER A 67 4.18 -13.46 -10.94
N ASP A 68 4.01 -12.21 -11.39
CA ASP A 68 3.23 -11.19 -10.70
C ASP A 68 1.75 -11.58 -10.58
N VAL A 69 1.26 -11.77 -9.35
CA VAL A 69 -0.17 -12.00 -9.08
C VAL A 69 -0.88 -10.73 -8.61
N TRP A 70 -0.13 -9.70 -8.21
CA TRP A 70 -0.64 -8.35 -7.94
C TRP A 70 0.50 -7.34 -7.88
N MET A 71 0.30 -6.14 -8.43
CA MET A 71 1.32 -5.09 -8.44
C MET A 71 0.70 -3.70 -8.33
N VAL A 72 1.13 -2.94 -7.33
CA VAL A 72 0.80 -1.52 -7.16
C VAL A 72 2.06 -0.70 -6.98
N GLY A 73 2.12 0.50 -7.56
CA GLY A 73 3.29 1.35 -7.47
C GLY A 73 3.04 2.81 -7.79
N THR A 74 4.01 3.64 -7.39
CA THR A 74 4.06 5.06 -7.70
C THR A 74 4.94 5.24 -8.92
N ASP A 75 4.37 5.83 -9.97
CA ASP A 75 4.89 5.91 -11.34
C ASP A 75 4.82 4.62 -12.15
N SER A 76 4.26 4.74 -13.35
CA SER A 76 4.21 3.65 -14.31
C SER A 76 5.61 3.28 -14.79
N PRO A 77 6.01 2.00 -14.77
CA PRO A 77 7.28 1.59 -15.33
C PRO A 77 7.32 1.91 -16.83
N GLY A 78 8.11 2.93 -17.20
CA GLY A 78 8.22 3.44 -18.57
C GLY A 78 7.49 4.74 -18.85
N ALA A 79 6.82 5.35 -17.85
CA ALA A 79 6.40 6.74 -17.95
C ALA A 79 7.65 7.63 -17.97
N SER A 80 7.72 8.57 -18.92
CA SER A 80 8.78 9.57 -19.00
C SER A 80 8.82 10.55 -17.82
N ASP A 81 7.91 10.39 -16.86
CA ASP A 81 7.74 11.25 -15.69
C ASP A 81 8.52 10.71 -14.46
N ILE A 82 9.37 9.69 -14.65
CA ILE A 82 10.45 9.33 -13.72
C ILE A 82 11.32 10.58 -13.53
N GLY A 83 11.01 11.38 -12.52
CA GLY A 83 11.67 12.66 -12.34
C GLY A 83 10.93 13.67 -11.47
N ASP A 84 9.64 13.47 -11.16
CA ASP A 84 9.01 14.23 -10.08
C ASP A 84 9.33 13.57 -8.73
N PRO A 85 10.28 14.12 -7.94
CA PRO A 85 10.62 13.54 -6.64
C PRO A 85 9.46 13.58 -5.65
N ASP A 86 8.41 14.36 -5.91
CA ASP A 86 7.24 14.48 -5.05
C ASP A 86 6.20 13.38 -5.32
N LEU A 87 6.34 12.61 -6.40
CA LEU A 87 5.41 11.54 -6.80
C LEU A 87 6.00 10.13 -6.67
N VAL A 88 7.16 9.99 -6.02
CA VAL A 88 7.82 8.69 -5.81
C VAL A 88 7.74 8.25 -4.34
N ASN A 89 7.72 6.94 -4.12
CA ASN A 89 7.71 6.33 -2.79
C ASN A 89 6.53 6.82 -1.92
N LEU A 90 5.29 6.54 -2.35
CA LEU A 90 4.07 6.98 -1.64
C LEU A 90 3.36 5.84 -0.91
N ILE A 91 3.78 4.58 -1.11
CA ILE A 91 3.12 3.44 -0.48
C ILE A 91 3.65 3.28 0.94
N LEU A 92 2.79 3.47 1.93
CA LEU A 92 3.06 3.25 3.35
C LEU A 92 2.44 1.93 3.84
N PRO A 93 3.03 1.27 4.85
CA PRO A 93 2.37 0.15 5.49
C PRO A 93 1.24 0.62 6.44
N PRO A 94 0.26 -0.24 6.76
CA PRO A 94 0.05 -1.55 6.17
C PRO A 94 -0.68 -1.48 4.81
N VAL A 95 -0.35 -2.41 3.91
CA VAL A 95 -0.98 -2.56 2.59
C VAL A 95 -1.86 -3.81 2.59
N THR A 96 -3.08 -3.70 2.08
CA THR A 96 -3.99 -4.85 1.93
C THR A 96 -3.98 -5.34 0.48
N PHE A 97 -3.79 -6.64 0.29
CA PHE A 97 -3.80 -7.26 -1.03
C PHE A 97 -5.08 -6.95 -1.81
N GLY A 98 -4.92 -6.46 -3.04
CA GLY A 98 -6.03 -6.08 -3.92
C GLY A 98 -6.69 -4.74 -3.58
N VAL A 99 -6.09 -3.95 -2.69
CA VAL A 99 -6.51 -2.57 -2.40
C VAL A 99 -5.42 -1.62 -2.86
N VAL A 100 -5.74 -0.77 -3.83
CA VAL A 100 -4.83 0.26 -4.34
C VAL A 100 -4.78 1.42 -3.34
N PRO A 101 -3.61 1.76 -2.77
CA PRO A 101 -3.50 2.92 -1.89
C PRO A 101 -3.75 4.24 -2.63
N ASP A 102 -4.08 5.30 -1.89
CA ASP A 102 -4.31 6.63 -2.48
C ASP A 102 -3.05 7.16 -3.17
N GLY A 103 -3.20 7.70 -4.38
CA GLY A 103 -2.09 8.26 -5.16
C GLY A 103 -1.17 7.21 -5.81
N VAL A 104 -1.58 5.94 -5.82
CA VAL A 104 -0.83 4.81 -6.36
C VAL A 104 -1.59 4.22 -7.55
N ASP A 105 -0.86 3.73 -8.53
CA ASP A 105 -1.43 3.03 -9.69
C ASP A 105 -1.42 1.50 -9.47
N GLU A 106 -2.40 0.82 -10.07
CA GLU A 106 -2.40 -0.64 -10.19
C GLU A 106 -1.88 -1.05 -11.56
N PHE A 107 -0.75 -1.75 -11.57
CA PHE A 107 -0.13 -2.23 -12.81
C PHE A 107 -0.50 -3.67 -13.14
N GLN A 108 -0.79 -4.48 -12.12
CA GLN A 108 -1.31 -5.84 -12.26
C GLN A 108 -2.47 -6.01 -11.28
N ALA A 109 -3.66 -6.31 -11.81
CA ALA A 109 -4.85 -6.58 -11.02
C ALA A 109 -4.67 -7.84 -10.16
N PRO A 110 -5.29 -7.91 -8.97
CA PRO A 110 -5.08 -9.02 -8.04
C PRO A 110 -5.67 -10.31 -8.57
N GLU A 111 -4.84 -11.33 -8.71
CA GLU A 111 -5.28 -12.69 -8.94
C GLU A 111 -5.67 -13.38 -7.63
N PRO A 112 -6.73 -14.22 -7.61
CA PRO A 112 -7.07 -14.96 -6.40
C PRO A 112 -5.92 -15.87 -5.95
N LEU A 113 -5.34 -15.56 -4.79
CA LEU A 113 -4.37 -16.45 -4.16
C LEU A 113 -4.98 -17.84 -3.93
N GLN A 114 -4.18 -18.90 -3.88
CA GLN A 114 -4.60 -20.29 -3.76
C GLN A 114 -4.08 -20.91 -2.45
N ALA A 115 -4.82 -21.83 -1.85
CA ALA A 115 -4.47 -22.39 -0.55
C ALA A 115 -3.49 -23.56 -0.74
N GLY A 116 -2.47 -23.64 0.10
CA GLY A 116 -1.32 -24.54 -0.07
C GLY A 116 -0.23 -24.00 -0.99
N HIS A 117 -0.34 -22.75 -1.44
CA HIS A 117 0.65 -22.10 -2.31
C HIS A 117 1.52 -21.13 -1.50
N THR A 118 2.75 -20.92 -1.96
CA THR A 118 3.71 -19.98 -1.37
C THR A 118 3.87 -18.81 -2.32
N TYR A 119 3.85 -17.61 -1.75
CA TYR A 119 3.92 -16.35 -2.44
C TYR A 119 5.05 -15.52 -1.85
N GLU A 120 5.57 -14.58 -2.62
CA GLU A 120 6.57 -13.62 -2.17
C GLU A 120 5.96 -12.23 -2.18
N VAL A 121 6.15 -11.47 -1.10
CA VAL A 121 5.98 -10.02 -1.11
C VAL A 121 7.32 -9.40 -1.44
N VAL A 122 7.34 -8.56 -2.46
CA VAL A 122 8.54 -7.85 -2.90
C VAL A 122 8.31 -6.35 -2.77
N LEU A 123 9.20 -5.68 -2.03
CA LEU A 123 9.16 -4.24 -1.81
C LEU A 123 10.29 -3.57 -2.58
N TRP A 124 9.99 -2.46 -3.27
CA TRP A 124 11.00 -1.66 -3.97
C TRP A 124 10.87 -0.19 -3.60
N ARG A 125 11.99 0.53 -3.59
CA ARG A 125 12.01 1.99 -3.51
C ARG A 125 12.58 2.61 -4.78
N SER A 126 12.21 3.85 -5.06
CA SER A 126 12.89 4.70 -6.03
C SER A 126 13.95 5.54 -5.31
N PRO A 127 15.26 5.39 -5.61
CA PRO A 127 16.30 6.17 -4.95
C PRO A 127 16.31 7.61 -5.48
N PRO A 128 16.66 8.61 -4.66
CA PRO A 128 16.90 9.96 -5.17
C PRO A 128 18.15 9.95 -6.07
N GLY A 129 17.96 10.07 -7.37
CA GLY A 129 19.05 10.20 -8.34
C GLY A 129 19.51 8.87 -8.94
N SER A 130 20.65 8.32 -8.49
CA SER A 130 21.29 7.19 -9.15
C SER A 130 20.85 5.84 -8.59
N THR A 131 20.67 4.86 -9.47
CA THR A 131 20.39 3.45 -9.15
C THR A 131 21.66 2.58 -9.13
N ALA A 132 22.86 3.19 -9.25
CA ALA A 132 24.11 2.46 -9.46
C ALA A 132 24.47 1.46 -8.35
N ASP A 133 24.03 1.73 -7.11
CA ASP A 133 24.27 0.88 -5.95
C ASP A 133 23.10 -0.07 -5.64
N CYS A 134 22.04 -0.01 -6.46
CA CYS A 134 20.86 -0.84 -6.27
C CYS A 134 21.02 -2.18 -6.96
N MET A 135 20.43 -3.23 -6.38
CA MET A 135 20.17 -4.50 -7.08
C MET A 135 19.14 -4.23 -8.19
N SER A 136 19.60 -3.61 -9.28
CA SER A 136 18.81 -3.24 -10.44
C SER A 136 18.74 -4.41 -11.40
N ILE A 137 17.52 -4.86 -11.72
CA ILE A 137 17.25 -5.55 -12.99
C ILE A 137 15.89 -5.16 -13.62
N ALA A 138 14.97 -4.48 -12.92
CA ALA A 138 13.71 -3.99 -13.49
C ALA A 138 13.34 -2.58 -12.97
N PHE A 139 12.79 -1.75 -13.86
CA PHE A 139 12.07 -0.49 -13.57
C PHE A 139 12.85 0.68 -12.92
N GLY A 140 14.15 0.55 -12.65
CA GLY A 140 14.94 1.65 -12.08
C GLY A 140 14.72 1.86 -10.58
N GLY A 141 14.21 0.86 -9.86
CA GLY A 141 14.10 0.85 -8.41
C GLY A 141 15.24 0.09 -7.71
N CYS A 142 15.22 0.13 -6.37
CA CYS A 142 16.08 -0.64 -5.49
C CYS A 142 15.23 -1.65 -4.73
N LEU A 143 15.60 -2.92 -4.84
CA LEU A 143 14.97 -3.99 -4.07
C LEU A 143 15.23 -3.75 -2.57
N MET A 144 14.16 -3.75 -1.79
CA MET A 144 14.18 -3.47 -0.36
C MET A 144 14.03 -4.74 0.48
N ALA A 145 13.12 -5.62 0.06
CA ALA A 145 12.86 -6.88 0.73
C ALA A 145 12.14 -7.86 -0.19
N VAL A 146 12.37 -9.14 0.10
CA VAL A 146 11.58 -10.27 -0.37
C VAL A 146 11.15 -11.04 0.87
N HIS A 147 9.85 -11.33 1.00
CA HIS A 147 9.31 -12.08 2.13
C HIS A 147 8.31 -13.12 1.66
N GLU A 148 8.64 -14.39 1.89
CA GLU A 148 7.73 -15.49 1.60
C GLU A 148 6.58 -15.57 2.62
N PHE A 149 5.38 -15.87 2.14
CA PHE A 149 4.25 -16.27 2.96
C PHE A 149 3.46 -17.37 2.27
N SER A 150 2.77 -18.20 3.06
CA SER A 150 1.88 -19.23 2.54
C SER A 150 0.42 -18.84 2.75
N ARG A 151 -0.44 -19.26 1.83
CA ARG A 151 -1.90 -19.19 1.99
C ARG A 151 -2.49 -20.56 2.26
#